data_AF-A0A7X3MM61-F1
#
_entry.id   AF-A0A7X3MM61-F1
#
_cell.length_a   1.000
_cell.length_b   1.000
_cell.length_c   1.000
_cell.angle_alpha   90.00
_cell.angle_beta   90.00
_cell.angle_gamma   90.00
#
_symmetry.space_group_name_H-M   'P 1'
#
loop_
_entity.id
_entity.type
_entity.pdbx_description
1 polymer ?
#
loop_
_entity_poly.entity_id
_entity_poly.type
_entity_poly.pdbx_seq_one_letter_code
_entity_poly.pdbx_strand_id
1 'polypeptide(L)'
;MAFSYDKLWKLLIDKKMTKENFRILIKASPTTIAAMGKGEGISPKVLDRICTAFNCQPGDIMEHVPNTSSERGEIFQMTEYDFIKTVTVKIDNRQSVPKEEINTALNYLHALQSSNVYPSSKIEAMHIGGVLADELSKK
;
A
#
# COMPACT_ATOMS: atom_id res chain seq x y z
N MET A 1 -10.94 8.38 -3.87
CA MET A 1 -12.01 7.51 -3.31
C MET A 1 -11.80 7.48 -1.81
N ALA A 2 -12.86 7.53 -0.98
CA ALA A 2 -12.70 7.49 0.48
C ALA A 2 -12.69 6.06 1.03
N PHE A 3 -13.32 5.12 0.33
CA PHE A 3 -13.41 3.71 0.74
C PHE A 3 -13.18 2.77 -0.45
N SER A 4 -12.58 1.61 -0.20
CA SER A 4 -12.60 0.46 -1.12
C SER A 4 -13.62 -0.57 -0.61
N TYR A 5 -14.36 -1.15 -1.55
CA TYR A 5 -15.32 -2.24 -1.32
C TYR A 5 -14.89 -3.53 -2.04
N ASP A 6 -13.61 -3.65 -2.40
CA ASP A 6 -13.10 -4.83 -3.13
C ASP A 6 -13.26 -6.12 -2.35
N LYS A 7 -13.14 -6.06 -1.01
CA LYS A 7 -13.41 -7.21 -0.13
C LYS A 7 -14.85 -7.69 -0.27
N LEU A 8 -15.82 -6.78 -0.28
CA LEU A 8 -17.22 -7.10 -0.53
C LEU A 8 -17.42 -7.73 -1.91
N TRP A 9 -16.79 -7.19 -2.97
CA TRP A 9 -16.92 -7.76 -4.31
C TRP A 9 -16.35 -9.17 -4.44
N LYS A 10 -15.20 -9.43 -3.80
CA LYS A 10 -14.63 -10.78 -3.70
C LYS A 10 -15.59 -11.72 -2.97
N LEU A 11 -16.15 -11.29 -1.84
CA LEU A 11 -17.14 -12.07 -1.09
C LEU A 11 -18.38 -12.41 -1.94
N LEU A 12 -18.87 -11.49 -2.78
CA LEU A 12 -19.98 -11.77 -3.71
C LEU A 12 -19.60 -12.84 -4.74
N ILE A 13 -18.38 -12.78 -5.29
CA ILE A 13 -17.86 -13.78 -6.24
C ILE A 13 -17.79 -15.15 -5.58
N ASP A 14 -17.24 -15.23 -4.36
CA ASP A 14 -17.12 -16.48 -3.60
C ASP A 14 -18.49 -17.11 -3.33
N LYS A 15 -19.52 -16.27 -3.14
CA LYS A 15 -20.92 -16.69 -2.95
C LYS A 15 -21.70 -16.85 -4.26
N LYS A 16 -21.06 -16.71 -5.43
CA LYS A 16 -21.69 -16.74 -6.77
C LYS A 16 -22.91 -15.80 -6.87
N MET A 17 -22.82 -14.62 -6.26
CA MET A 17 -23.91 -13.65 -6.16
C MET A 17 -23.67 -12.46 -7.09
N THR A 18 -24.69 -12.08 -7.86
CA THR A 18 -24.62 -10.88 -8.70
C THR A 18 -24.81 -9.61 -7.84
N LYS A 19 -24.33 -8.46 -8.34
CA LYS A 19 -24.56 -7.16 -7.68
C LYS A 19 -26.05 -6.83 -7.52
N GLU A 20 -26.89 -7.28 -8.46
CA GLU A 20 -28.34 -7.08 -8.38
C GLU A 20 -28.97 -7.96 -7.28
N ASN A 21 -28.59 -9.23 -7.19
CA ASN A 21 -29.04 -10.12 -6.12
C ASN A 21 -28.62 -9.58 -4.74
N PHE A 22 -27.37 -9.11 -4.63
CA PHE A 22 -26.88 -8.44 -3.42
C PHE A 22 -27.72 -7.20 -3.08
N ARG A 23 -27.96 -6.30 -4.05
CA ARG A 23 -28.77 -5.10 -3.85
C ARG A 23 -30.15 -5.43 -3.28
N ILE A 24 -30.81 -6.44 -3.84
CA ILE A 24 -32.12 -6.91 -3.39
C ILE A 24 -32.02 -7.48 -1.97
N LEU A 25 -31.00 -8.31 -1.68
CA LEU A 25 -30.78 -8.92 -0.37
C LEU A 25 -30.65 -7.87 0.75
N ILE A 26 -29.86 -6.82 0.54
CA ILE A 26 -29.67 -5.75 1.53
C ILE A 26 -30.71 -4.64 1.45
N LYS A 27 -31.71 -4.79 0.56
CA LYS A 27 -32.79 -3.81 0.32
C LYS A 27 -32.24 -2.41 0.05
N ALA A 28 -31.22 -2.33 -0.81
CA ALA A 28 -30.56 -1.09 -1.18
C ALA A 28 -31.09 -0.53 -2.51
N SER A 29 -30.95 0.78 -2.69
CA SER A 29 -31.22 1.42 -3.98
C SER A 29 -30.08 1.14 -4.97
N PRO A 30 -30.33 1.26 -6.29
CA PRO A 30 -29.26 1.22 -7.29
C PRO A 30 -28.17 2.28 -7.04
N THR A 31 -28.57 3.45 -6.49
CA THR A 31 -27.64 4.53 -6.15
C THR A 31 -26.65 4.12 -5.06
N THR A 32 -27.06 3.30 -4.10
CA THR A 32 -26.15 2.75 -3.07
C THR A 32 -25.08 1.84 -3.68
N ILE A 33 -25.45 1.00 -4.65
CA ILE A 33 -24.49 0.13 -5.34
C ILE A 33 -23.52 0.96 -6.19
N ALA A 34 -24.03 2.00 -6.85
CA ALA A 34 -23.19 2.94 -7.61
C ALA A 34 -22.21 3.70 -6.70
N ALA A 35 -22.66 4.15 -5.52
CA ALA A 35 -21.82 4.81 -4.52
C ALA A 35 -20.67 3.90 -4.05
N MET A 36 -20.96 2.63 -3.73
CA MET A 36 -19.92 1.64 -3.41
C MET A 36 -18.92 1.46 -4.58
N GLY A 37 -19.42 1.40 -5.82
CA GLY A 37 -18.56 1.31 -7.01
C GLY A 37 -17.65 2.52 -7.21
N LYS A 38 -18.05 3.69 -6.71
CA LYS A 38 -17.25 4.93 -6.72
C LYS A 38 -16.42 5.13 -5.46
N GLY A 39 -16.44 4.19 -4.52
CA GLY A 39 -15.71 4.31 -3.26
C GLY A 39 -16.22 5.45 -2.35
N GLU A 40 -17.51 5.76 -2.47
CA GLU A 40 -18.22 6.72 -1.63
C GLU A 40 -18.68 6.05 -0.33
N GLY A 41 -18.93 6.86 0.71
CA GLY A 41 -19.48 6.38 1.97
C GLY A 41 -20.93 5.92 1.83
N ILE A 42 -21.30 4.89 2.58
CA ILE A 42 -22.69 4.42 2.70
C ILE A 42 -23.24 4.72 4.10
N SER A 43 -24.57 4.75 4.22
CA SER A 43 -25.20 4.96 5.52
C SER A 43 -24.94 3.78 6.49
N PRO A 44 -24.82 4.02 7.81
CA PRO A 44 -24.68 2.95 8.80
C PRO A 44 -25.80 1.91 8.74
N LYS A 45 -27.03 2.30 8.38
CA LYS A 45 -28.16 1.38 8.21
C LYS A 45 -27.97 0.40 7.06
N VAL A 46 -27.26 0.80 6.00
CA VAL A 46 -26.92 -0.11 4.89
C VAL A 46 -25.80 -1.03 5.33
N LEU A 47 -24.78 -0.49 6.00
CA LEU A 47 -23.65 -1.25 6.52
C LEU A 47 -24.11 -2.38 7.47
N ASP A 48 -25.01 -2.07 8.40
CA ASP A 48 -25.62 -3.03 9.33
C ASP A 48 -26.33 -4.20 8.62
N ARG A 49 -27.11 -3.90 7.56
CA ARG A 49 -27.76 -4.95 6.76
C ARG A 49 -26.78 -5.85 6.05
N ILE A 50 -25.67 -5.31 5.53
CA ILE A 50 -24.62 -6.10 4.89
C ILE A 50 -23.96 -7.01 5.93
N CYS A 51 -23.56 -6.45 7.07
CA CYS A 51 -22.94 -7.19 8.17
C CYS A 51 -23.84 -8.33 8.64
N THR A 52 -25.15 -8.06 8.80
CA THR A 52 -26.14 -9.06 9.19
C THR A 52 -26.34 -10.13 8.10
N ALA A 53 -26.48 -9.73 6.82
CA ALA A 53 -26.74 -10.66 5.72
C ALA A 53 -25.59 -11.65 5.48
N PHE A 54 -24.36 -11.24 5.77
CA PHE A 54 -23.17 -12.06 5.56
C PHE A 54 -22.50 -12.54 6.84
N ASN A 55 -23.03 -12.18 8.01
CA ASN A 55 -22.44 -12.47 9.33
C ASN A 55 -20.96 -12.06 9.40
N CYS A 56 -20.68 -10.80 9.07
CA CYS A 56 -19.33 -10.25 8.98
C CYS A 56 -19.22 -8.89 9.71
N GLN A 57 -18.00 -8.42 9.92
CA GLN A 57 -17.71 -7.09 10.46
C GLN A 57 -17.46 -6.08 9.34
N PRO A 58 -17.62 -4.76 9.59
CA PRO A 58 -17.35 -3.74 8.59
C PRO A 58 -15.97 -3.84 7.92
N GLY A 59 -14.92 -4.19 8.67
CA GLY A 59 -13.56 -4.35 8.16
C GLY A 59 -13.37 -5.52 7.19
N ASP A 60 -14.30 -6.48 7.20
CA ASP A 60 -14.30 -7.64 6.29
C ASP A 60 -14.87 -7.29 4.90
N ILE A 61 -15.57 -6.16 4.78
CA ILE A 61 -16.29 -5.76 3.55
C ILE A 61 -15.82 -4.43 2.98
N MET A 62 -15.21 -3.56 3.79
CA MET A 62 -14.71 -2.27 3.32
C MET A 62 -13.45 -1.83 4.07
N GLU A 63 -12.66 -0.99 3.41
CA GLU A 63 -11.48 -0.35 3.98
C GLU A 63 -11.49 1.14 3.65
N HIS A 64 -11.02 1.96 4.59
CA HIS A 64 -10.79 3.37 4.30
C HIS A 64 -9.54 3.50 3.43
N VAL A 65 -9.71 4.14 2.27
CA VAL A 65 -8.59 4.48 1.39
C VAL A 65 -8.32 5.96 1.62
N PRO A 66 -7.25 6.32 2.35
CA PRO A 66 -6.93 7.73 2.51
C PRO A 66 -6.74 8.35 1.12
N ASN A 67 -7.32 9.53 0.88
CA ASN A 67 -7.06 10.33 -0.32
C ASN A 67 -5.61 10.81 -0.24
N THR A 68 -4.72 9.90 -0.56
CA THR A 68 -3.34 10.18 -0.83
C THR A 68 -3.30 10.30 -2.33
N SER A 69 -3.34 11.54 -2.84
CA SER A 69 -2.60 11.82 -4.05
C SER A 69 -1.22 11.21 -3.81
N SER A 70 -0.98 10.08 -4.47
CA SER A 70 0.17 9.19 -4.33
C SER A 70 0.13 8.24 -3.11
N GLU A 71 0.14 6.93 -3.40
CA GLU A 71 1.07 5.91 -2.88
C GLU A 71 1.34 5.81 -1.35
N ARG A 72 0.67 6.42 -0.37
CA ARG A 72 1.26 6.64 0.98
C ARG A 72 1.52 5.43 1.93
N GLY A 73 1.19 4.19 1.55
CA GLY A 73 1.75 2.98 2.18
C GLY A 73 3.02 2.48 1.48
N GLU A 74 3.16 2.82 0.20
CA GLU A 74 4.35 2.61 -0.62
C GLU A 74 5.28 3.84 -0.60
N ILE A 75 4.84 5.10 -0.43
CA ILE A 75 5.66 6.33 -0.47
C ILE A 75 6.67 6.37 0.63
N PHE A 76 6.31 5.98 1.86
CA PHE A 76 7.27 6.08 2.95
C PHE A 76 8.49 5.19 2.64
N GLN A 77 8.26 3.99 2.07
CA GLN A 77 9.32 3.06 1.66
C GLN A 77 9.90 3.34 0.27
N MET A 78 9.13 3.91 -0.66
CA MET A 78 9.56 4.35 -1.99
C MET A 78 10.45 5.57 -1.87
N THR A 79 10.20 6.48 -0.92
CA THR A 79 11.13 7.59 -0.62
C THR A 79 12.42 7.12 0.02
N GLU A 80 12.37 6.08 0.86
CA GLU A 80 13.57 5.47 1.43
C GLU A 80 14.40 4.78 0.34
N TYR A 81 13.74 4.01 -0.56
CA TYR A 81 14.40 3.37 -1.68
C TYR A 81 14.91 4.36 -2.75
N ASP A 82 14.12 5.38 -3.09
CA ASP A 82 14.52 6.45 -4.01
C ASP A 82 15.67 7.27 -3.42
N PHE A 83 15.67 7.49 -2.10
CA PHE A 83 16.79 8.12 -1.41
C PHE A 83 18.04 7.23 -1.49
N ILE A 84 17.93 5.94 -1.19
CA ILE A 84 19.01 4.96 -1.34
C ILE A 84 19.55 4.98 -2.78
N LYS A 85 18.68 4.93 -3.79
CA LYS A 85 19.04 4.95 -5.20
C LYS A 85 19.70 6.26 -5.59
N THR A 86 19.18 7.39 -5.15
CA THR A 86 19.74 8.70 -5.42
C THR A 86 21.15 8.81 -4.83
N VAL A 87 21.33 8.40 -3.57
CA VAL A 87 22.66 8.39 -2.92
C VAL A 87 23.61 7.46 -3.66
N THR A 88 23.17 6.25 -4.02
CA THR A 88 23.99 5.27 -4.75
C THR A 88 24.42 5.83 -6.12
N VAL A 89 23.50 6.42 -6.88
CA VAL A 89 23.78 7.06 -8.18
C VAL A 89 24.75 8.24 -8.05
N LYS A 90 24.63 9.06 -6.99
CA LYS A 90 25.60 10.13 -6.71
C LYS A 90 27.00 9.55 -6.49
N ILE A 91 27.13 8.46 -5.71
CA ILE A 91 28.41 7.79 -5.42
C ILE A 91 29.01 7.16 -6.70
N ASP A 92 28.19 6.46 -7.48
CA ASP A 92 28.60 5.85 -8.76
C ASP A 92 29.10 6.92 -9.74
N ASN A 93 28.43 8.07 -9.78
CA ASN A 93 28.83 9.25 -10.56
C ASN A 93 29.96 10.08 -9.92
N ARG A 94 30.64 9.55 -8.88
CA ARG A 94 31.76 10.22 -8.17
C ARG A 94 31.42 11.60 -7.61
N GLN A 95 30.15 11.84 -7.28
CA GLN A 95 29.71 13.07 -6.63
C GLN A 95 29.96 13.00 -5.13
N SER A 96 30.29 14.13 -4.52
CA SER A 96 30.47 14.22 -3.06
C SER A 96 29.13 14.01 -2.36
N VAL A 97 29.07 13.00 -1.49
CA VAL A 97 27.92 12.73 -0.60
C VAL A 97 28.35 12.88 0.86
N PRO A 98 27.60 13.59 1.72
CA PRO A 98 27.88 13.68 3.16
C PRO A 98 27.79 12.33 3.89
N LYS A 99 28.57 12.17 4.96
CA LYS A 99 28.59 10.95 5.80
C LYS A 99 27.20 10.61 6.37
N GLU A 100 26.45 11.64 6.77
CA GLU A 100 25.08 11.52 7.29
C GLU A 100 24.08 10.96 6.25
N GLU A 101 24.19 11.38 4.99
CA GLU A 101 23.33 10.87 3.91
C GLU A 101 23.61 9.37 3.66
N ILE A 102 24.89 8.96 3.70
CA ILE A 102 25.28 7.56 3.52
C ILE A 102 24.79 6.69 4.69
N ASN A 103 24.94 7.14 5.93
CA ASN A 103 24.43 6.44 7.13
C ASN A 103 22.91 6.30 7.10
N THR A 104 22.20 7.36 6.69
CA THR A 104 20.75 7.35 6.56
C THR A 104 20.31 6.34 5.50
N ALA A 105 20.99 6.30 4.35
CA ALA A 105 20.70 5.31 3.30
C ALA A 105 20.96 3.87 3.77
N LEU A 106 22.03 3.62 4.53
CA LEU A 106 22.30 2.29 5.13
C LEU A 106 21.21 1.86 6.12
N ASN A 107 20.75 2.77 6.96
CA ASN A 107 19.67 2.48 7.92
C ASN A 107 18.36 2.11 7.21
N TYR A 108 18.00 2.87 6.16
CA TYR A 108 16.86 2.55 5.31
C TYR A 108 17.00 1.21 4.61
N LEU A 109 18.22 0.90 4.11
CA LEU A 109 18.52 -0.41 3.54
C LEU A 109 18.24 -1.50 4.59
N HIS A 110 18.83 -1.45 5.78
CA HIS A 110 18.59 -2.46 6.82
C HIS A 110 17.11 -2.60 7.24
N ALA A 111 16.40 -1.48 7.37
CA ALA A 111 14.97 -1.46 7.73
C ALA A 111 14.12 -2.22 6.71
N LEU A 112 14.31 -1.93 5.43
CA LEU A 112 13.60 -2.62 4.36
C LEU A 112 13.86 -4.17 4.42
N GLN A 113 15.05 -4.64 4.86
CA GLN A 113 15.50 -6.05 4.71
C GLN A 113 14.76 -6.91 5.72
N SER A 114 14.50 -6.31 6.87
CA SER A 114 13.77 -6.88 7.98
C SER A 114 12.27 -7.01 7.67
N SER A 115 11.73 -6.19 6.77
CA SER A 115 10.30 -6.18 6.42
C SER A 115 9.92 -7.14 5.27
N ASN A 116 10.88 -7.85 4.66
CA ASN A 116 10.66 -8.70 3.47
C ASN A 116 10.07 -7.94 2.25
N VAL A 117 10.26 -6.62 2.23
CA VAL A 117 9.87 -5.70 1.16
C VAL A 117 11.17 -5.15 0.58
N TYR A 118 11.77 -5.89 -0.36
CA TYR A 118 13.08 -5.56 -0.94
C TYR A 118 13.00 -5.49 -2.47
N PRO A 119 13.87 -4.70 -3.15
CA PRO A 119 13.83 -4.52 -4.58
C PRO A 119 14.06 -5.86 -5.27
N SER A 120 13.72 -5.91 -6.56
CA SER A 120 13.48 -7.07 -7.40
C SER A 120 14.38 -8.32 -7.23
N SER A 121 15.55 -8.24 -6.57
CA SER A 121 16.32 -9.41 -6.08
C SER A 121 17.24 -9.13 -4.88
N LYS A 122 17.55 -10.17 -4.07
CA LYS A 122 18.55 -10.17 -2.97
C LYS A 122 19.96 -9.72 -3.41
N ILE A 123 20.30 -9.90 -4.68
CA ILE A 123 21.61 -9.56 -5.25
C ILE A 123 21.79 -8.04 -5.30
N GLU A 124 20.74 -7.32 -5.70
CA GLU A 124 20.76 -5.86 -5.80
C GLU A 124 20.97 -5.18 -4.44
N ALA A 125 20.34 -5.73 -3.39
CA ALA A 125 20.52 -5.29 -2.01
C ALA A 125 21.98 -5.37 -1.53
N MET A 126 22.63 -6.49 -1.84
CA MET A 126 24.01 -6.76 -1.43
C MET A 126 24.99 -5.84 -2.17
N HIS A 127 24.73 -5.57 -3.45
CA HIS A 127 25.50 -4.62 -4.24
C HIS A 127 25.39 -3.19 -3.68
N ILE A 128 24.16 -2.70 -3.46
CA ILE A 128 23.93 -1.36 -2.89
C ILE A 128 24.60 -1.22 -1.51
N GLY A 129 24.44 -2.23 -0.64
CA GLY A 129 25.08 -2.24 0.68
C GLY A 129 26.60 -2.15 0.61
N GLY A 130 27.23 -2.85 -0.34
CA GLY A 130 28.67 -2.77 -0.60
C GLY A 130 29.11 -1.37 -1.03
N VAL A 131 28.42 -0.77 -2.01
CA VAL A 131 28.74 0.58 -2.51
C VAL A 131 28.67 1.62 -1.39
N LEU A 132 27.61 1.58 -0.57
CA LEU A 132 27.44 2.52 0.54
C LEU A 132 28.50 2.33 1.64
N ALA A 133 28.79 1.08 2.02
CA ALA A 133 29.79 0.77 3.05
C ALA A 133 31.22 1.15 2.62
N ASP A 134 31.58 0.86 1.37
CA ASP A 134 32.89 1.20 0.82
C ASP A 134 33.10 2.71 0.80
N GLU A 135 32.08 3.49 0.40
CA GLU A 135 32.18 4.94 0.38
C GLU A 135 32.20 5.56 1.78
N LEU A 136 31.48 4.96 2.73
CA LEU A 136 31.53 5.35 4.13
C LEU A 136 32.92 5.13 4.75
N SER A 137 33.60 4.03 4.39
CA SER A 137 34.93 3.70 4.91
C SER A 137 36.02 4.69 4.46
N LYS A 138 35.82 5.38 3.33
CA LYS A 138 36.74 6.38 2.78
C LYS A 138 36.57 7.78 3.40
N LYS A 139 35.57 7.97 4.29
CA LYS A 139 35.22 9.25 4.93
C LYS A 139 35.41 9.23 6.45
#